data_AF-A0A1H3PW55-F1
#
_entry.id   AF-A0A1H3PW55-F1
#
_cell.length_a   1.000
_cell.length_b   1.000
_cell.length_c   1.000
_cell.angle_alpha   90.00
_cell.angle_beta   90.00
_cell.angle_gamma   90.00
#
_symmetry.space_group_name_H-M   'P 1'
#
loop_
_entity.id
_entity.type
_entity.pdbx_description
1 polymer ?
#
loop_
_entity_poly.entity_id
_entity_poly.type
_entity_poly.pdbx_seq_one_letter_code
_entity_poly.pdbx_strand_id
1 'polypeptide(L)'
;MPCEAHKILWTGGWDSTFRILYLALHGSREIQPYYLYFETRYSSALELEAIELIQKLFRERFPNAARRITRPIVIKGDDLPQDEELHQAYITLRERSYLGDQYLSIARFATRFGLRSLELCIHKDDRAHKFISPK
;
A
#
# COMPACT_ATOMS: atom_id res chain seq x y z
N MET A 1 10.55 12.50 21.09
CA MET A 1 10.95 11.89 19.79
C MET A 1 9.79 12.08 18.84
N PRO A 2 9.99 12.54 17.59
CA PRO A 2 8.89 12.53 16.63
C PRO A 2 8.43 11.08 16.51
N CYS A 3 7.14 10.83 16.78
CA CYS A 3 6.56 9.51 16.58
C CYS A 3 6.69 9.18 15.10
N GLU A 4 7.36 8.07 14.77
CA GLU A 4 7.49 7.65 13.38
C GLU A 4 6.08 7.49 12.77
N ALA A 5 5.88 8.09 11.60
CA ALA A 5 4.61 8.02 10.89
C ALA A 5 4.25 6.56 10.57
N HIS A 6 2.96 6.24 10.63
CA HIS A 6 2.45 4.94 10.23
C HIS A 6 2.45 4.84 8.70
N LYS A 7 3.38 4.05 8.17
CA LYS A 7 3.59 3.86 6.73
C LYS A 7 2.65 2.76 6.22
N ILE A 8 1.83 3.07 5.24
CA ILE A 8 0.79 2.16 4.73
C ILE A 8 0.69 2.24 3.21
N LEU A 9 0.46 1.10 2.56
CA LEU A 9 0.14 1.05 1.14
C LEU A 9 -1.33 1.42 0.92
N TRP A 10 -1.57 2.43 0.10
CA TRP A 10 -2.88 2.74 -0.45
C TRP A 10 -2.92 2.17 -1.86
N THR A 11 -3.85 1.28 -2.17
CA THR A 11 -3.97 0.63 -3.50
C THR A 11 -5.22 1.08 -4.26
N GLY A 12 -5.82 2.21 -3.86
CA GLY A 12 -7.10 2.70 -4.40
C GLY A 12 -8.33 1.86 -4.04
N GLY A 13 -8.15 0.60 -3.61
CA GLY A 13 -9.22 -0.31 -3.22
C GLY A 13 -9.88 0.03 -1.88
N TRP A 14 -10.99 -0.67 -1.60
CA TRP A 14 -11.80 -0.48 -0.39
C TRP A 14 -11.04 -0.78 0.90
N ASP A 15 -10.24 -1.85 0.95
CA ASP A 15 -9.58 -2.29 2.19
C ASP A 15 -8.54 -1.28 2.69
N SER A 16 -7.64 -0.86 1.80
CA SER A 16 -6.61 0.12 2.12
C SER A 16 -7.22 1.49 2.44
N THR A 17 -8.26 1.88 1.70
CA THR A 17 -9.02 3.11 1.99
C THR A 17 -9.64 3.06 3.38
N PHE A 18 -10.40 2.01 3.69
CA PHE A 18 -11.04 1.86 5.00
C PHE A 18 -10.00 1.95 6.11
N ARG A 19 -8.88 1.23 5.97
CA ARG A 19 -7.83 1.21 6.99
C ARG A 19 -7.19 2.57 7.21
N ILE A 20 -6.88 3.32 6.14
CA ILE A 20 -6.33 4.68 6.25
C ILE A 20 -7.30 5.61 6.96
N LEU A 21 -8.58 5.60 6.57
CA LEU A 21 -9.59 6.46 7.19
C LEU A 21 -9.83 6.06 8.66
N TYR A 22 -9.85 4.76 8.96
CA TYR A 22 -9.96 4.23 10.32
C TYR A 22 -8.79 4.71 11.19
N LEU A 23 -7.55 4.58 10.69
CA LEU A 23 -6.36 5.07 11.39
C LEU A 23 -6.41 6.59 11.60
N ALA A 24 -6.93 7.35 10.63
CA ALA A 24 -7.03 8.80 10.76
C ALA A 24 -8.07 9.22 11.82
N LEU A 25 -9.17 8.48 11.94
CA LEU A 25 -10.24 8.75 12.90
C LEU A 25 -9.91 8.27 14.32
N HIS A 26 -9.28 7.10 14.45
CA HIS A 26 -9.12 6.40 15.73
C HIS A 26 -7.66 6.27 16.19
N GLY A 27 -6.69 6.56 15.32
CA GLY A 27 -5.28 6.54 15.65
C GLY A 27 -4.76 7.85 16.22
N SER A 28 -3.56 7.78 16.80
CA SER A 28 -2.83 8.94 17.34
C SER A 28 -1.61 9.34 16.50
N ARG A 29 -1.20 8.51 15.54
CA ARG A 29 -0.01 8.74 14.71
C ARG A 29 -0.38 9.45 13.41
N GLU A 30 0.57 10.21 12.88
CA GLU A 30 0.55 10.62 11.48
C GLU A 30 0.63 9.37 10.58
N ILE A 31 0.00 9.43 9.41
CA ILE A 31 -0.12 8.36 8.43
C ILE A 31 0.58 8.83 7.17
N GLN A 32 1.54 8.04 6.69
CA GLN A 32 2.21 8.25 5.41
C GLN A 32 1.74 7.19 4.41
N PRO A 33 0.83 7.52 3.49
CA PRO A 33 0.44 6.61 2.43
C PRO A 33 1.52 6.50 1.36
N TYR A 34 1.67 5.29 0.82
CA TYR A 34 2.46 5.00 -0.37
C TYR A 34 1.56 4.36 -1.42
N TYR A 35 1.70 4.79 -2.67
CA TYR A 35 0.97 4.24 -3.80
C TYR A 35 1.97 3.81 -4.88
N LEU A 36 1.90 2.56 -5.32
CA LEU A 36 2.70 2.05 -6.43
C LEU A 36 1.91 2.22 -7.73
N TYR A 37 2.36 3.16 -8.56
CA TYR A 37 1.79 3.45 -9.87
C TYR A 37 2.46 2.60 -10.94
N PHE A 38 1.65 1.96 -11.79
CA PHE A 38 2.13 1.19 -12.94
C PHE A 38 1.56 1.79 -14.22
N GLU A 39 2.41 2.27 -15.13
CA GLU A 39 1.97 2.92 -16.38
C GLU A 39 1.19 1.96 -17.29
N THR A 40 1.56 0.69 -17.26
CA THR A 40 0.93 -0.37 -18.05
C THR A 40 -0.46 -0.77 -17.57
N ARG A 41 -0.86 -0.34 -16.36
CA ARG A 41 -2.19 -0.62 -15.81
C ARG A 41 -3.12 0.54 -16.05
N TYR A 42 -4.11 0.32 -16.92
CA TYR A 42 -5.17 1.28 -17.20
C TYR A 42 -5.87 1.81 -15.95
N SER A 43 -6.02 0.98 -14.91
CA SER A 43 -6.67 1.38 -13.65
C SER A 43 -5.86 2.36 -12.81
N SER A 44 -4.55 2.49 -13.02
CA SER A 44 -3.68 3.28 -12.14
C SER A 44 -4.06 4.77 -12.09
N ALA A 45 -4.53 5.33 -13.20
CA ALA A 45 -4.99 6.72 -13.27
C ALA A 45 -6.31 6.91 -12.51
N LEU A 46 -7.27 6.00 -12.74
CA LEU A 46 -8.57 6.00 -12.06
C LEU A 46 -8.42 5.81 -10.54
N GLU A 47 -7.48 4.97 -10.12
CA GLU A 47 -7.16 4.75 -8.70
C GLU A 47 -6.60 6.02 -8.04
N LEU A 48 -5.74 6.78 -8.73
CA LEU A 48 -5.24 8.06 -8.23
C LEU A 48 -6.35 9.11 -8.11
N GLU A 49 -7.21 9.23 -9.13
CA GLU A 49 -8.38 10.11 -9.10
C GLU A 49 -9.31 9.75 -7.94
N ALA A 50 -9.55 8.46 -7.71
CA ALA A 50 -10.34 7.98 -6.59
C ALA A 50 -9.70 8.35 -5.24
N ILE A 51 -8.39 8.15 -5.08
CA ILE A 51 -7.64 8.53 -3.86
C ILE A 51 -7.76 10.04 -3.60
N GLU A 52 -7.64 10.87 -4.64
CA GLU A 52 -7.80 12.33 -4.52
C GLU A 52 -9.21 12.73 -4.12
N LEU A 53 -10.22 12.14 -4.77
CA LEU A 53 -11.64 12.38 -4.45
C LEU A 53 -11.96 11.98 -3.00
N ILE A 54 -11.50 10.80 -2.57
CA ILE A 54 -11.70 10.31 -1.20
C ILE A 54 -11.04 11.24 -0.19
N GLN A 55 -9.80 11.69 -0.43
CA GLN A 55 -9.13 12.65 0.44
C GLN A 55 -9.88 13.98 0.54
N LYS A 56 -10.42 14.49 -0.58
CA LYS A 56 -11.24 15.69 -0.60
C LYS A 56 -12.49 15.53 0.27
N LEU A 57 -13.29 14.50 -0.02
CA LEU A 57 -14.53 14.22 0.71
C LEU A 57 -14.29 13.96 2.20
N PHE A 58 -13.21 13.25 2.53
CA PHE A 58 -12.83 12.99 3.91
C PHE A 58 -12.41 14.26 4.65
N ARG A 59 -11.68 15.17 3.99
CA ARG A 59 -11.28 16.46 4.56
C ARG A 59 -12.47 17.37 4.82
N GLU A 60 -13.46 17.39 3.92
CA GLU A 60 -14.70 18.15 4.09
C GLU A 60 -15.51 17.65 5.29
N ARG A 61 -15.57 16.33 5.49
CA ARG A 61 -16.36 15.71 6.57
C ARG A 61 -15.64 15.65 7.92
N PHE A 62 -14.32 15.43 7.92
CA PHE A 62 -13.51 15.20 9.13
C PHE A 62 -12.18 15.99 9.08
N PRO A 63 -12.21 17.32 9.08
CA PRO A 63 -11.04 18.16 8.82
C PRO A 63 -9.88 17.93 9.80
N ASN A 64 -10.17 17.69 11.09
CA ASN A 64 -9.14 17.43 12.09
C ASN A 64 -8.48 16.05 11.91
N ALA A 65 -9.25 15.02 11.56
CA ALA A 65 -8.72 13.68 11.32
C ALA A 65 -7.91 13.64 10.02
N ALA A 66 -8.37 14.34 8.97
CA ALA A 66 -7.69 14.42 7.69
C ALA A 66 -6.28 15.01 7.77
N ARG A 67 -6.00 15.88 8.75
CA ARG A 67 -4.65 16.42 8.99
C ARG A 67 -3.62 15.35 9.37
N ARG A 68 -4.05 14.16 9.79
CA ARG A 68 -3.15 13.03 10.09
C ARG A 68 -2.68 12.29 8.84
N ILE A 69 -3.36 12.47 7.71
CA ILE A 69 -3.00 11.80 6.45
C ILE A 69 -2.11 12.76 5.68
N THR A 70 -0.83 12.42 5.51
CA THR A 70 0.07 13.20 4.66
C THR A 70 -0.25 12.96 3.18
N ARG A 71 0.35 13.78 2.30
CA ARG A 71 0.23 13.56 0.85
C ARG A 71 0.78 12.15 0.51
N PRO A 72 0.02 11.33 -0.23
CA PRO A 72 0.54 10.04 -0.69
C PRO A 72 1.84 10.21 -1.48
N ILE A 73 2.83 9.38 -1.15
CA ILE A 73 4.06 9.25 -1.95
C ILE A 73 3.76 8.27 -3.07
N VAL A 74 3.75 8.78 -4.30
CA VAL A 74 3.55 7.97 -5.51
C VAL A 74 4.90 7.53 -6.02
N ILE A 75 5.07 6.22 -6.17
CA ILE A 75 6.28 5.60 -6.72
C ILE A 75 5.90 4.89 -8.00
N LYS A 76 6.64 5.15 -9.08
CA LYS A 76 6.52 4.37 -10.30
C LYS A 76 7.10 2.98 -10.06
N GLY A 77 6.26 1.97 -10.08
CA GLY A 77 6.66 0.58 -9.90
C GLY A 77 7.56 0.08 -11.03
N ASP A 78 7.38 0.65 -12.23
CA ASP A 78 8.17 0.33 -13.42
C ASP A 78 9.65 0.79 -13.31
N ASP A 79 9.93 1.79 -12.46
CA ASP A 79 11.29 2.32 -12.22
C ASP A 79 12.04 1.55 -11.12
N LEU A 80 11.41 0.58 -10.46
CA LEU A 80 12.05 -0.17 -9.40
C LEU A 80 13.12 -1.11 -9.99
N PRO A 81 14.35 -1.10 -9.46
CA PRO A 81 15.40 -1.97 -9.97
C PRO A 81 15.00 -3.44 -9.86
N GLN A 82 15.50 -4.23 -10.81
CA GLN A 82 15.46 -5.68 -10.70
C GLN A 82 16.22 -6.13 -9.46
N ASP A 83 15.70 -7.17 -8.81
CA ASP A 83 16.29 -7.80 -7.64
C ASP A 83 16.10 -9.31 -7.80
N GLU A 84 17.21 -10.00 -8.05
CA GLU A 84 17.20 -11.42 -8.40
C GLU A 84 16.83 -12.30 -7.20
N GLU A 85 17.26 -11.91 -6.00
CA GLU A 85 16.94 -12.64 -4.77
C GLU A 85 15.43 -12.57 -4.49
N LEU A 86 14.86 -11.37 -4.58
CA LEU A 86 13.41 -11.19 -4.44
C LEU A 86 12.64 -11.88 -5.57
N HIS A 87 13.16 -11.87 -6.79
CA HIS A 87 12.54 -12.53 -7.92
C HIS A 87 12.49 -14.05 -7.73
N GLN A 88 13.59 -14.66 -7.30
CA GLN A 88 13.65 -16.10 -7.04
C GLN A 88 12.76 -16.51 -5.86
N ALA A 89 12.71 -15.69 -4.81
CA ALA A 89 11.76 -15.89 -3.71
C ALA A 89 10.30 -15.83 -4.20
N TYR A 90 9.97 -14.88 -5.07
CA TYR A 90 8.65 -14.76 -5.68
C TYR A 90 8.29 -16.00 -6.52
N ILE A 91 9.19 -16.48 -7.38
CA ILE A 91 8.98 -17.70 -8.18
C ILE A 91 8.68 -18.89 -7.26
N THR A 92 9.47 -19.06 -6.20
CA THR A 92 9.28 -20.15 -5.23
C THR A 92 7.90 -20.09 -4.55
N LEU A 93 7.39 -18.89 -4.25
CA LEU A 93 6.04 -18.72 -3.70
C LEU A 93 4.95 -19.04 -4.73
N ARG A 94 5.16 -18.64 -5.98
CA ARG A 94 4.24 -18.88 -7.12
C ARG A 94 4.03 -20.36 -7.43
N GLU A 95 5.01 -21.21 -7.16
CA GLU A 95 4.88 -22.67 -7.29
C GLU A 95 3.83 -23.25 -6.32
N ARG A 96 3.58 -22.59 -5.19
CA ARG A 96 2.67 -23.08 -4.14
C ARG A 96 1.23 -22.61 -4.34
N SER A 97 1.05 -21.38 -4.81
CA SER A 97 -0.26 -20.78 -5.09
C SER A 97 -0.08 -19.52 -5.92
N TYR A 98 -1.16 -19.04 -6.54
CA TYR A 98 -1.16 -17.76 -7.22
C TYR A 98 -0.86 -16.60 -6.24
N LEU A 99 0.10 -15.75 -6.61
CA LEU A 99 0.49 -14.50 -5.95
C LEU A 99 0.69 -13.44 -7.02
N GLY A 100 0.05 -12.28 -6.95
CA GLY A 100 0.18 -11.27 -8.03
C GLY A 100 1.58 -10.66 -8.12
N ASP A 101 1.99 -10.21 -9.31
CA ASP A 101 3.31 -9.55 -9.51
C ASP A 101 3.47 -8.27 -8.68
N GLN A 102 2.36 -7.66 -8.27
CA GLN A 102 2.35 -6.50 -7.37
C GLN A 102 3.08 -6.79 -6.04
N TYR A 103 3.04 -8.01 -5.53
CA TYR A 103 3.75 -8.38 -4.30
C TYR A 103 5.28 -8.34 -4.48
N LEU A 104 5.78 -8.70 -5.66
CA LEU A 104 7.20 -8.55 -5.99
C LEU A 104 7.59 -7.07 -6.08
N SER A 105 6.76 -6.24 -6.71
CA SER A 105 6.99 -4.78 -6.76
C SER A 105 6.96 -4.14 -5.37
N ILE A 106 6.04 -4.56 -4.49
CA ILE A 106 5.97 -4.10 -3.09
C ILE A 106 7.25 -4.50 -2.34
N ALA A 107 7.73 -5.73 -2.52
CA ALA A 107 8.97 -6.17 -1.88
C ALA A 107 10.18 -5.36 -2.36
N ARG A 108 10.32 -5.17 -3.67
CA ARG A 108 11.39 -4.32 -4.26
C ARG A 108 11.35 -2.90 -3.73
N PHE A 109 10.15 -2.32 -3.65
CA PHE A 109 9.94 -0.99 -3.07
C PHE A 109 10.38 -0.94 -1.60
N ALA A 110 9.87 -1.84 -0.76
CA ALA A 110 10.18 -1.84 0.66
C ALA A 110 11.69 -2.00 0.92
N THR A 111 12.35 -2.91 0.20
CA THR A 111 13.80 -3.13 0.27
C THR A 111 14.58 -1.91 -0.18
N ARG A 112 14.26 -1.34 -1.35
CA ARG A 112 14.96 -0.20 -1.95
C ARG A 112 14.96 1.05 -1.07
N PHE A 113 13.90 1.26 -0.31
CA PHE A 113 13.73 2.41 0.58
C PHE A 113 13.98 2.08 2.06
N GLY A 114 14.46 0.86 2.37
CA GLY A 114 14.78 0.45 3.74
C GLY A 114 13.57 0.48 4.68
N LEU A 115 12.37 0.23 4.14
CA LEU A 115 11.13 0.28 4.90
C LEU A 115 10.99 -0.98 5.75
N ARG A 116 11.22 -0.84 7.06
CA ARG A 116 11.12 -1.94 8.03
C ARG A 116 9.69 -2.19 8.53
N SER A 117 8.81 -1.22 8.36
CA SER A 117 7.41 -1.29 8.78
C SER A 117 6.54 -0.61 7.73
N LEU A 118 5.98 -1.41 6.82
CA LEU A 118 5.03 -0.98 5.80
C LEU A 118 3.77 -1.82 5.94
N GLU A 119 2.64 -1.20 6.26
CA GLU A 119 1.37 -1.89 6.40
C GLU A 119 0.75 -2.16 5.01
N LEU A 120 0.25 -3.38 4.80
CA LEU A 120 -0.51 -3.79 3.64
C LEU A 120 -1.83 -4.42 4.12
N CYS A 121 -2.95 -4.01 3.53
CA CYS A 121 -4.25 -4.59 3.83
C CYS A 121 -4.51 -5.79 2.91
N ILE A 122 -4.74 -6.95 3.51
CA ILE A 122 -5.08 -8.20 2.81
C ILE A 122 -6.37 -8.72 3.44
N HIS A 123 -7.47 -8.75 2.67
CA HIS A 123 -8.71 -9.35 3.13
C HIS A 123 -8.61 -10.89 3.10
N LYS A 124 -9.42 -11.57 3.91
CA LYS A 124 -9.33 -13.04 4.11
C LYS A 124 -9.49 -13.84 2.81
N ASP A 125 -10.30 -13.34 1.89
CA ASP A 125 -10.58 -14.00 0.61
C ASP A 125 -9.53 -13.66 -0.48
N ASP A 126 -8.58 -12.78 -0.19
CA ASP A 126 -7.44 -12.53 -1.06
C ASP A 126 -6.57 -13.79 -1.16
N ARG A 127 -6.11 -14.11 -2.37
CA ARG A 127 -5.24 -15.27 -2.62
C ARG A 127 -3.91 -15.17 -1.85
N ALA A 128 -3.45 -13.97 -1.53
CA ALA A 128 -2.27 -13.73 -0.73
C ALA A 128 -2.43 -14.17 0.73
N HIS A 129 -3.66 -14.22 1.26
CA HIS A 129 -3.93 -14.69 2.61
C HIS A 129 -3.39 -16.10 2.86
N LYS A 130 -3.36 -16.95 1.82
CA LYS A 130 -2.81 -18.32 1.88
C LYS A 130 -1.33 -18.40 2.26
N PHE A 131 -0.58 -17.32 2.06
CA PHE A 131 0.86 -17.27 2.37
C PHE A 131 1.15 -16.76 3.78
N ILE A 132 0.18 -16.11 4.43
CA ILE A 132 0.37 -15.43 5.72
C ILE A 132 -0.55 -15.97 6.82
N SER A 133 -1.54 -16.79 6.47
CA SER A 133 -2.38 -17.47 7.44
C SER A 133 -1.54 -18.43 8.28
N PRO A 134 -1.74 -18.48 9.61
CA PRO A 134 -1.11 -19.50 10.46
C PRO A 134 -1.42 -20.90 9.90
N LYS A 135 -0.41 -21.78 9.91
CA LYS A 135 -0.59 -23.20 9.59
C LYS A 135 -1.15 -23.95 10.79
#